data_AF-A0A6J5YV08-F1
#
_entry.id   AF-A0A6J5YV08-F1
#
_cell.length_a   1.000
_cell.length_b   1.000
_cell.length_c   1.000
_cell.angle_alpha   90.00
_cell.angle_beta   90.00
_cell.angle_gamma   90.00
#
_symmetry.space_group_name_H-M   'P 1'
#
loop_
_entity.id
_entity.type
_entity.pdbx_description
1 polymer ?
#
loop_
_entity_poly.entity_id
_entity_poly.type
_entity_poly.pdbx_seq_one_letter_code
_entity_poly.pdbx_strand_id
1 'polypeptide(L)' 'MVALHGTNIARVPLASATTKLKTVDPALYKEAEIFFG' A
#
# COMPACT_ATOMS: atom_id res chain seq x y z
N MET A 1 -9.83 -11.58 -6.97
CA MET A 1 -9.76 -10.10 -6.91
C MET A 1 -8.69 -9.63 -7.89
N VAL A 2 -8.80 -8.40 -8.40
CA VAL A 2 -7.73 -7.77 -9.20
C VAL A 2 -7.00 -6.76 -8.29
N ALA A 3 -5.67 -6.75 -8.34
CA ALA A 3 -4.82 -5.85 -7.58
C ALA A 3 -3.81 -5.16 -8.51
N LEU A 4 -3.40 -3.95 -8.12
CA LEU A 4 -2.34 -3.20 -8.76
C LEU A 4 -1.12 -3.17 -7.84
N HIS A 5 0.01 -3.70 -8.34
CA HIS A 5 1.30 -3.69 -7.66
C HIS A 5 2.26 -2.79 -8.44
N GLY A 6 2.38 -1.53 -8.04
CA GLY A 6 3.08 -0.53 -8.83
C GLY A 6 2.39 -0.34 -10.17
N THR A 7 3.04 -0.76 -11.26
CA THR A 7 2.48 -0.73 -12.63
C THR A 7 1.95 -2.09 -13.11
N ASN A 8 2.01 -3.13 -12.29
CA ASN A 8 1.60 -4.47 -12.67
C ASN A 8 0.18 -4.82 -12.20
N ILE A 9 -0.66 -5.30 -13.13
CA ILE A 9 -2.02 -5.75 -12.85
C ILE A 9 -2.01 -7.26 -12.63
N ALA A 10 -2.42 -7.71 -11.44
CA ALA A 10 -2.42 -9.12 -11.07
C ALA A 10 -3.79 -9.59 -10.56
N ARG A 11 -4.11 -10.86 -10.80
CA ARG A 11 -5.23 -11.54 -10.14
C ARG A 11 -4.72 -12.24 -8.89
N VAL A 12 -5.35 -11.95 -7.75
CA VAL A 12 -4.98 -12.54 -6.44
C VAL A 12 -6.18 -13.21 -5.77
N PRO A 13 -5.95 -14.28 -4.98
CA PRO A 13 -6.96 -14.85 -4.10
C PRO A 13 -7.52 -13.80 -3.14
N LEU A 14 -8.80 -13.91 -2.78
CA LEU A 14 -9.42 -12.96 -1.85
C LEU A 14 -8.80 -13.05 -0.45
N ALA A 15 -8.48 -14.25 0.01
CA ALA A 15 -7.88 -14.47 1.33
C ALA A 15 -6.50 -13.78 1.47
N SER A 16 -5.67 -13.79 0.42
CA SER A 16 -4.34 -13.17 0.49
C SER A 16 -4.41 -11.65 0.59
N ALA A 17 -5.49 -11.02 0.10
CA ALA A 17 -5.67 -9.58 0.16
C ALA A 17 -6.07 -9.06 1.55
N THR A 18 -6.60 -9.91 2.43
CA THR A 18 -7.09 -9.53 3.77
C THR A 18 -6.22 -10.02 4.92
N THR A 19 -5.22 -10.87 4.64
CA THR A 19 -4.39 -11.50 5.69
C THR A 19 -3.45 -10.51 6.38
N LYS A 20 -2.98 -9.48 5.67
CA LYS A 20 -2.03 -8.49 6.20
C LYS A 20 -2.59 -7.08 6.05
N LEU A 21 -2.47 -6.31 7.13
CA LEU A 21 -2.76 -4.87 7.12
C LEU A 21 -1.77 -4.14 6.21
N LYS A 22 -2.30 -3.31 5.33
CA LYS A 22 -1.50 -2.43 4.47
C LYS A 22 -1.09 -1.21 5.28
N THR A 23 0.21 -1.04 5.47
CA THR A 23 0.79 0.14 6.12
C THR A 23 1.55 0.97 5.10
N VAL A 24 1.57 2.27 5.29
CA VAL A 24 2.47 3.17 4.56
C VAL A 24 3.85 3.08 5.21
N ASP A 25 4.91 3.17 4.41
CA ASP A 25 6.27 3.24 4.92
C ASP A 25 6.43 4.48 5.82
N PRO A 26 6.85 4.32 7.09
CA PRO A 26 7.15 5.43 8.00
C PRO A 26 8.01 6.54 7.38
N ALA A 27 8.96 6.21 6.51
CA ALA A 27 9.86 7.18 5.89
C ALA A 27 9.12 8.17 4.97
N LEU A 28 8.01 7.77 4.35
CA LEU A 28 7.21 8.62 3.47
C LEU A 28 6.42 9.69 4.25
N TYR A 29 6.16 9.46 5.53
CA TYR A 29 5.50 10.48 6.37
C TYR A 29 6.39 11.68 6.68
N LYS A 30 7.72 11.54 6.53
CA LYS A 30 8.66 12.65 6.72
C LYS A 30 8.39 13.83 5.78
N GLU A 31 7.96 13.53 4.55
CA GLU A 31 7.55 14.57 3.60
C GLU A 31 6.29 15.28 4.08
N ALA A 32 5.29 14.53 4.54
CA ALA A 32 4.06 15.10 5.08
C ALA A 32 4.31 15.99 6.31
N GLU A 33 5.25 15.63 7.17
CA GLU A 33 5.66 16.45 8.32
C GLU A 33 6.25 17.81 7.88
N ILE A 34 7.03 17.85 6.79
CA ILE A 34 7.60 19.11 6.27
C ILE A 34 6.51 20.04 5.71
N PHE A 35 5.46 19.48 5.09
CA PHE A 35 4.42 20.28 4.43
C PHE A 35 3.27 20.68 5.35
N PHE A 36 2.99 19.91 6.41
CA PHE A 36 1.80 20.09 7.25
C PHE A 36 2.11 20.20 8.75
N GLY A 37 3.39 20.39 9.11
CA GLY A 37 3.88 20.64 10.47
C GLY A 37 4.42 22.05 10.66
#